data_AF-A0A944HKI0-F1
#
_entry.id   AF-A0A944HKI0-F1
#
_cell.length_a   1.000
_cell.length_b   1.000
_cell.length_c   1.000
_cell.angle_alpha   90.00
_cell.angle_beta   90.00
_cell.angle_gamma   90.00
#
_symmetry.space_group_name_H-M   'P 1'
#
loop_
_entity.id
_entity.type
_entity.pdbx_description
1 polymer ?
#
loop_
_entity_poly.entity_id
_entity_poly.type
_entity_poly.pdbx_seq_one_letter_code
_entity_poly.pdbx_strand_id
1 'polypeptide(L)' 'MYEMRAEATADRGELIWHVITKGTPASPLCGVRRDLHAVAPELEAAVERYCASCMTAFSTALQATTLKGSTGA' A
#
# COMPACT_ATOMS: atom_id res chain seq x y z
N MET A 1 4.40 -0.57 11.48
CA MET A 1 4.14 0.71 10.77
C MET A 1 3.90 0.37 9.29
N TYR A 2 3.17 1.18 8.53
CA TYR A 2 2.93 0.92 7.09
C TYR A 2 3.67 1.96 6.24
N GLU A 3 4.04 1.62 5.00
CA GLU A 3 4.53 2.56 3.97
C GLU A 3 3.78 2.37 2.66
N MET A 4 3.86 3.36 1.76
CA MET A 4 3.29 3.26 0.42
C MET A 4 4.40 3.12 -0.62
N ARG A 5 4.23 2.15 -1.51
CA ARG A 5 5.12 1.91 -2.66
C ARG A 5 4.28 1.83 -3.93
N ALA A 6 4.71 2.54 -4.96
CA ALA A 6 4.09 2.45 -6.27
C ALA A 6 4.67 1.27 -7.08
N GLU A 7 3.80 0.64 -7.84
CA GLU A 7 4.14 -0.28 -8.91
C GLU A 7 3.91 0.42 -10.25
N ALA A 8 4.94 0.45 -11.09
CA ALA A 8 4.77 0.85 -12.48
C ALA A 8 4.19 -0.31 -13.29
N THR A 9 3.05 -0.08 -13.94
CA THR A 9 2.48 -1.03 -14.89
C THR A 9 3.17 -0.86 -16.25
N ALA A 10 3.78 -1.93 -16.75
CA ALA A 10 4.57 -1.90 -17.99
C ALA A 10 3.75 -1.52 -19.25
N ASP A 11 2.42 -1.61 -19.19
CA ASP A 11 1.55 -1.52 -20.36
C ASP A 11 0.88 -0.15 -20.54
N ARG A 12 0.77 0.68 -19.48
CA ARG A 12 -0.18 1.81 -19.49
C ARG A 12 0.33 3.14 -18.94
N GLY A 13 1.57 3.20 -18.45
CA GLY A 13 2.01 4.38 -17.72
C GLY A 13 1.07 4.67 -16.54
N GLU A 14 0.55 3.63 -15.90
CA GLU A 14 -0.24 3.75 -14.67
C GLU A 14 0.63 3.37 -13.48
N LEU A 15 0.49 4.12 -12.39
CA LEU A 15 1.07 3.81 -11.10
C LEU A 15 0.03 3.23 -10.18
N ILE A 16 0.28 2.02 -9.68
CA ILE A 16 -0.57 1.42 -8.67
C ILE A 16 0.14 1.51 -7.33
N TRP A 17 -0.40 2.32 -6.43
CA TRP A 17 0.08 2.49 -5.07
C TRP A 17 -0.42 1.34 -4.18
N HIS A 18 0.54 0.64 -3.59
CA HIS A 18 0.32 -0.43 -2.63
C HIS A 18 0.71 0.01 -1.22
N VAL A 19 -0.14 -0.32 -0.26
CA VAL A 19 0.23 -0.25 1.17
C VAL A 19 1.03 -1.51 1.50
N ILE A 20 2.20 -1.32 2.09
CA ILE A 20 3.08 -2.40 2.51
C ILE A 20 3.41 -2.27 4.00
N THR A 21 3.72 -3.40 4.63
CA THR A 21 4.21 -3.41 6.02
C THR A 21 5.65 -2.91 6.06
N LYS A 22 5.95 -1.93 6.93
CA LYS A 22 7.33 -1.62 7.33
C LYS A 22 7.80 -2.74 8.25
N GLY A 23 8.42 -3.74 7.67
CA GLY A 23 9.00 -4.90 8.33
C GLY A 23 9.73 -5.76 7.32
N THR A 24 10.56 -6.70 7.78
CA THR A 24 11.28 -7.63 6.89
C THR A 24 10.58 -8.99 6.94
N PRO A 25 10.08 -9.53 5.81
CA PRO A 25 10.09 -8.96 4.47
C PRO A 25 9.00 -7.89 4.28
N ALA A 26 9.34 -6.83 3.55
CA ALA A 26 8.38 -5.79 3.18
C ALA A 26 7.41 -6.41 2.17
N SER A 27 6.13 -6.53 2.55
CA SER A 27 5.14 -7.23 1.73
C SER A 27 3.88 -6.38 1.61
N PRO A 28 3.29 -6.29 0.41
CA PRO A 28 2.02 -5.61 0.25
C PRO A 28 0.89 -6.35 0.94
N LEU A 29 -0.06 -5.58 1.47
CA LEU A 29 -1.21 -6.12 2.21
C LEU A 29 -2.15 -6.96 1.34
N CYS A 30 -2.13 -6.76 0.02
CA CYS A 30 -2.86 -7.60 -0.92
C CYS A 30 -2.27 -9.01 -1.08
N GLY A 31 -1.09 -9.29 -0.50
CA GLY A 31 -0.43 -10.59 -0.56
C GLY A 31 0.24 -10.92 -1.90
N VAL A 32 0.09 -10.06 -2.91
CA VAL A 32 0.68 -10.28 -4.23
C VAL A 32 2.13 -9.83 -4.21
N ARG A 33 3.06 -10.78 -4.27
CA ARG A 33 4.49 -10.48 -4.39
C ARG A 33 4.76 -9.90 -5.77
N ARG A 34 5.11 -8.62 -5.80
CA ARG A 34 5.54 -7.92 -7.00
C ARG A 34 6.78 -7.12 -6.70
N ASP A 35 7.61 -6.93 -7.71
CA ASP A 35 8.74 -6.02 -7.66
C ASP A 35 8.21 -4.58 -7.63
N LEU A 36 7.90 -4.10 -6.42
CA LEU A 36 7.55 -2.72 -6.13
C LEU A 36 8.82 -1.86 -6.30
N HIS A 37 9.22 -1.63 -7.54
CA HIS A 37 10.34 -0.77 -7.86
C HIS A 37 10.01 0.66 -7.44
N ALA A 38 11.01 1.36 -6.89
CA ALA A 38 10.90 2.80 -6.70
C ALA A 38 10.71 3.43 -8.08
N VAL A 39 9.52 4.00 -8.30
CA VAL A 39 9.20 4.64 -9.57
C VAL A 39 10.10 5.87 -9.72
N ALA A 40 10.73 6.00 -10.88
CA ALA A 40 11.49 7.20 -11.21
C ALA A 40 10.55 8.43 -11.28
N PRO A 41 11.03 9.62 -10.88
CA PRO A 41 10.22 10.84 -10.84
C PRO A 41 9.67 11.26 -12.21
N GLU A 42 10.17 10.69 -13.30
CA GLU A 42 9.75 10.96 -14.69
C GLU A 42 8.35 10.42 -15.03
N LEU A 43 7.70 9.71 -14.10
CA LEU A 43 6.32 9.23 -14.23
C LEU A 43 5.26 10.19 -13.61
N GLU A 44 5.54 11.48 -13.47
CA GLU A 44 4.56 12.46 -12.92
C GLU A 44 3.26 12.59 -13.75
N ALA A 45 3.29 12.21 -15.04
CA ALA A 45 2.11 12.22 -15.90
C ALA A 45 1.31 10.90 -15.89
N ALA A 46 1.72 9.92 -15.08
CA ALA A 46 1.05 8.64 -14.97
C ALA A 46 -0.29 8.73 -14.25
N VAL A 47 -1.27 7.96 -14.70
CA VAL A 47 -2.54 7.83 -13.96
C VAL A 47 -2.25 7.06 -12.67
N GLU A 48 -2.42 7.75 -11.55
CA GLU A 48 -2.22 7.19 -10.22
C GLU A 48 -3.49 6.46 -9.75
N ARG A 49 -3.32 5.22 -9.29
CA ARG A 49 -4.39 4.37 -8.74
C ARG A 49 -3.92 3.75 -7.44
N TYR A 50 -4.86 3.42 -6.57
CA TYR A 50 -4.56 2.72 -5.32
C TYR A 50 -5.07 1.28 -5.40
N CYS A 51 -4.28 0.34 -4.88
CA CYS A 51 -4.72 -1.04 -4.76
C CYS A 51 -5.86 -1.13 -3.74
N ALA A 52 -7.08 -1.42 -4.20
CA ALA A 52 -8.27 -1.51 -3.37
C ALA A 52 -8.10 -2.49 -2.20
N SER A 53 -7.53 -3.68 -2.45
CA SER A 53 -7.30 -4.68 -1.40
C SER A 53 -6.31 -4.18 -0.33
N CYS A 54 -5.25 -3.47 -0.73
CA CYS A 54 -4.32 -2.87 0.24
C CYS A 54 -4.99 -1.77 1.06
N MET A 55 -5.79 -0.91 0.42
CA MET A 55 -6.54 0.15 1.10
C MET A 55 -7.56 -0.42 2.08
N THR A 56 -8.33 -1.44 1.69
CA THR A 56 -9.28 -2.11 2.58
C THR A 56 -8.58 -2.72 3.79
N ALA A 57 -7.50 -3.49 3.58
CA ALA A 57 -6.75 -4.10 4.68
C ALA A 57 -6.16 -3.05 5.63
N PHE A 58 -5.65 -1.95 5.08
CA PHE A 58 -5.15 -0.82 5.87
C PHE A 58 -6.27 -0.16 6.68
N SER A 59 -7.42 0.13 6.08
CA SER A 59 -8.59 0.69 6.76
C SER A 59 -9.10 -0.22 7.87
N THR A 60 -9.14 -1.55 7.66
CA THR A 60 -9.50 -2.52 8.70
C THR A 60 -8.49 -2.51 9.85
N ALA A 61 -7.19 -2.47 9.55
CA ALA A 61 -6.16 -2.41 10.56
C ALA A 61 -6.22 -1.12 11.41
N LEU A 62 -6.49 0.03 10.77
CA LEU A 62 -6.68 1.30 11.48
C LEU A 62 -7.88 1.24 12.44
N GLN A 63 -9.02 0.73 11.97
CA GLN A 63 -10.22 0.57 12.80
C GLN A 63 -9.95 -0.37 14.00
N ALA A 64 -9.23 -1.46 13.80
CA ALA A 64 -8.85 -2.39 14.87
C ALA A 64 -7.93 -1.74 15.91
N THR A 65 -7.03 -0.84 15.50
CA THR A 65 -6.19 -0.08 16.45
C THR A 65 -6.99 0.95 17.26
N THR A 66 -8.05 1.54 16.68
CA THR A 66 -8.93 2.47 17.40
C THR A 66 -9.78 1.77 18.45
N LEU A 67 -10.27 0.56 18.17
CA LEU A 67 -11.05 -0.25 19.12
C LEU A 67 -10.22 -0.80 20.30
N LYS A 68 -8.90 -0.89 20.16
CA LYS A 68 -8.01 -1.38 21.24
C LYS A 68 -7.67 -0.32 22.31
N GLY A 69 -8.15 0.92 22.13
CA GLY A 69 -7.95 2.03 23.08
C GLY A 69 -9.03 2.19 24.16
N SER A 70 -10.10 1.40 24.13
CA SER A 70 -11.26 1.54 25.04
C SER A 70 -11.45 0.31 25.93
N THR A 71 -10.43 -0.05 26.71
CA THR A 71 -10.60 -0.94 27.87
C THR A 71 -9.83 -0.36 29.04
N GLY A 72 -10.55 0.35 29.89
CA GLY A 72 -10.05 1.01 31.10
C GLY A 72 -11.21 1.74 31.78
N ALA A 73 -12.19 0.97 32.25
CA ALA A 73 -13.19 1.39 33.21
C ALA A 73 -12.98 0.56 34.48
#